data_AF-A0A9Q9ZK84-F1
#
_entry.id   AF-A0A9Q9ZK84-F1
#
_cell.length_a   1.000
_cell.length_b   1.000
_cell.length_c   1.000
_cell.angle_alpha   90.00
_cell.angle_beta   90.00
_cell.angle_gamma   90.00
#
_symmetry.space_group_name_H-M   'P 1'
#
loop_
_entity.id
_entity.type
_entity.pdbx_description
1 polymer ?
#
loop_
_entity_poly.entity_id
_entity_poly.type
_entity_poly.pdbx_seq_one_letter_code
_entity_poly.pdbx_strand_id
1 'polypeptide(L)'
;MNNLSFHEKVKCKSEMSLGKLCMCVELTIHDNFYKLFVLSDKYHPVDASTVPWDWELMKSVMTEQDDTSKLRTEVQYLLLQYVLQVLEDDFHFKLRSQCLHQSVAKKMLSCGNETIGQVKDIISWLMNAAKESVNLSKDVEYPKKEDNYLKIVLSLQRMLTLALEVDKNPTYNSEKISVELFSCLNTMHSCRQIRLLLLRTLDSKLLRCELLKMLLDETCSQPVSLNLLLYYLKSSTLASDPSDGAEKWRKWDELLQLLWMLMLSYEEVVTGHLRCPITKRFDKRDAPIWTQEDRVKCSAVQEAKAAFLSRAADDIGHALPVEMQDLLSQLQQHITDMPSVTSSH
;
A
#
# COMPACT_ATOMS: atom_id res chain seq x y z
N MET A 1 17.83 -41.80 44.71
CA MET A 1 16.69 -41.61 45.64
C MET A 1 16.41 -40.12 45.71
N ASN A 2 15.25 -39.56 45.39
CA ASN A 2 13.97 -40.05 44.90
C ASN A 2 13.33 -38.85 44.18
N ASN A 3 12.91 -39.03 42.93
CA ASN A 3 11.51 -38.99 42.51
C ASN A 3 10.76 -37.70 42.87
N LEU A 4 10.75 -36.75 41.94
CA LEU A 4 9.56 -35.94 41.68
C LEU A 4 8.93 -36.46 40.38
N SER A 5 7.64 -36.73 40.49
CA SER A 5 6.91 -37.71 39.69
C SER A 5 6.71 -37.29 38.22
N PHE A 6 6.53 -38.29 37.36
CA PHE A 6 6.14 -38.15 35.95
C PHE A 6 4.85 -37.32 35.76
N HIS A 7 4.09 -37.04 36.83
CA HIS A 7 2.89 -36.22 36.83
C HIS A 7 3.15 -34.70 36.85
N GLU A 8 4.34 -34.23 37.21
CA GLU A 8 4.70 -32.80 37.15
C GLU A 8 5.30 -32.38 35.80
N LYS A 9 5.80 -33.32 34.99
CA LYS A 9 6.25 -33.04 33.62
C LYS A 9 5.10 -32.94 32.60
N VAL A 10 3.88 -33.30 32.98
CA VAL A 10 2.70 -33.28 32.09
C VAL A 10 1.87 -31.99 32.26
N LYS A 11 2.23 -31.09 33.18
CA LYS A 11 1.46 -29.85 33.44
C LYS A 11 2.03 -28.57 32.80
N CYS A 12 3.02 -28.69 31.91
CA CYS A 12 3.48 -27.61 31.02
C CYS A 12 3.07 -27.88 29.57
N LYS A 13 1.82 -28.30 29.34
CA LYS A 13 1.30 -28.58 28.00
C LYS A 13 -0.03 -27.89 27.67
N SER A 14 -0.40 -26.87 28.42
CA SER A 14 -1.58 -26.07 28.10
C SER A 14 -1.35 -24.62 28.53
N GLU A 15 -1.56 -23.71 27.59
CA GLU A 15 -1.66 -22.25 27.77
C GLU A 15 -0.33 -21.49 27.93
N MET A 16 0.35 -21.28 26.80
CA MET A 16 1.27 -20.17 26.63
C MET A 16 0.53 -19.05 25.90
N SER A 17 -0.11 -18.17 26.65
CA SER A 17 -0.68 -16.91 26.14
C SER A 17 0.43 -15.86 25.98
N LEU A 18 0.32 -14.97 24.99
CA LEU A 18 1.30 -13.88 24.77
C LEU A 18 1.51 -12.97 25.98
N GLY A 19 0.57 -12.96 26.92
CA GLY A 19 0.73 -12.26 28.19
C GLY A 19 1.98 -12.68 29.00
N LYS A 20 2.52 -13.88 28.77
CA LYS A 20 3.82 -14.30 29.36
C LYS A 20 5.04 -13.99 28.49
N LEU A 21 4.85 -13.67 27.21
CA LEU A 21 5.92 -13.10 26.37
C LEU A 21 6.14 -11.61 26.69
N CYS A 22 5.11 -10.89 27.12
CA CYS A 22 5.21 -9.45 27.37
C CYS A 22 5.67 -9.04 28.77
N MET A 23 5.78 -9.97 29.73
CA MET A 23 6.31 -9.66 31.06
C MET A 23 7.84 -9.58 31.13
N CYS A 24 8.54 -9.70 30.00
CA CYS A 24 10.00 -9.49 29.90
C CYS A 24 10.33 -8.25 29.06
N VAL A 25 9.68 -7.10 29.35
CA VAL A 25 9.98 -5.82 28.69
C VAL A 25 11.22 -5.11 29.29
N GLU A 26 11.80 -5.61 30.39
CA GLU A 26 13.00 -4.98 30.98
C GLU A 26 14.35 -5.65 30.67
N LEU A 27 14.41 -6.79 29.96
CA LEU A 27 15.70 -7.38 29.57
C LEU A 27 15.64 -7.98 28.16
N THR A 28 16.30 -7.28 27.24
CA THR A 28 16.75 -7.73 25.91
C THR A 28 15.67 -8.28 24.97
N ILE A 29 15.16 -7.36 24.15
CA ILE A 29 14.43 -7.58 22.88
C ILE A 29 15.03 -8.71 22.01
N HIS A 30 16.35 -8.95 22.12
CA HIS A 30 17.06 -10.06 21.48
C HIS A 30 16.52 -11.45 21.89
N ASP A 31 16.17 -11.68 23.16
CA ASP A 31 15.69 -12.98 23.64
C ASP A 31 14.25 -13.30 23.20
N ASN A 32 13.41 -12.27 23.03
CA ASN A 32 12.04 -12.44 22.55
C ASN A 32 12.01 -12.66 21.03
N PHE A 33 12.86 -11.97 20.27
CA PHE A 33 13.05 -12.21 18.84
C PHE A 33 13.60 -13.62 18.60
N TYR A 34 14.62 -14.04 19.36
CA TYR A 34 15.19 -15.38 19.25
C TYR A 34 14.17 -16.47 19.64
N LYS A 35 13.31 -16.22 20.64
CA LYS A 35 12.21 -17.14 20.98
C LYS A 35 11.10 -17.19 19.94
N LEU A 36 10.70 -16.06 19.36
CA LEU A 36 9.74 -16.00 18.24
C LEU A 36 10.28 -16.74 17.02
N PHE A 37 11.54 -16.50 16.67
CA PHE A 37 12.25 -17.18 15.59
C PHE A 37 12.40 -18.70 15.83
N VAL A 38 12.78 -19.11 17.04
CA VAL A 38 12.88 -20.53 17.41
C VAL A 38 11.51 -21.21 17.47
N LEU A 39 10.44 -20.50 17.82
CA LEU A 39 9.07 -21.02 17.78
C LEU A 39 8.55 -21.12 16.34
N SER A 40 8.87 -20.18 15.45
CA SER A 40 8.48 -20.25 14.04
C SER A 40 9.18 -21.39 13.32
N ASP A 41 10.48 -21.61 13.56
CA ASP A 41 11.25 -22.68 12.93
C ASP A 41 10.78 -24.08 13.39
N LYS A 42 10.18 -24.16 14.59
CA LYS A 42 9.71 -25.40 15.19
C LYS A 42 8.24 -25.74 14.87
N TYR A 43 7.44 -24.75 14.48
CA TYR A 43 5.99 -24.92 14.24
C TYR A 43 5.51 -24.31 12.91
N HIS A 44 6.39 -24.21 11.91
CA HIS A 44 6.02 -23.73 10.58
C HIS A 44 5.11 -24.76 9.84
N PRO A 45 4.00 -24.34 9.20
CA PRO A 45 3.44 -22.98 9.19
C PRO A 45 2.72 -22.63 10.50
N VAL A 46 3.07 -21.46 11.04
CA VAL A 46 2.41 -20.89 12.22
C VAL A 46 0.99 -20.50 11.81
N ASP A 47 0.00 -21.15 12.40
CA ASP A 47 -1.42 -20.84 12.16
C ASP A 47 -2.06 -20.12 13.35
N ALA A 48 -3.31 -19.69 13.19
CA ALA A 48 -4.07 -18.98 14.22
C ALA A 48 -4.29 -19.78 15.52
N SER A 49 -4.05 -21.09 15.50
CA SER A 49 -4.13 -21.97 16.68
C SER A 49 -2.78 -22.10 17.41
N THR A 50 -1.68 -21.75 16.74
CA THR A 50 -0.30 -21.92 17.21
C THR A 50 0.21 -20.69 17.96
N VAL A 51 -0.19 -19.49 17.53
CA VAL A 51 0.12 -18.22 18.20
C VAL A 51 -1.17 -17.43 18.40
N PRO A 52 -1.57 -17.12 19.65
CA PRO A 52 -2.67 -16.19 19.88
C PRO A 52 -2.25 -14.85 19.28
N TRP A 53 -2.96 -14.23 18.35
CA TRP A 53 -2.56 -12.89 17.88
C TRP A 53 -3.29 -11.84 18.72
N ASP A 54 -2.55 -11.17 19.61
CA ASP A 54 -3.05 -10.11 20.49
C ASP A 54 -2.73 -8.73 19.89
N TRP A 55 -3.77 -8.10 19.33
CA TRP A 55 -3.64 -6.81 18.67
C TRP A 55 -3.31 -5.68 19.64
N GLU A 56 -3.91 -5.69 20.84
CA GLU A 56 -3.69 -4.64 21.83
C GLU A 56 -2.27 -4.69 22.37
N LEU A 57 -1.72 -5.90 22.51
CA LEU A 57 -0.32 -6.07 22.82
C LEU A 57 0.59 -5.52 21.71
N MET A 58 0.32 -5.87 20.45
CA MET A 58 1.08 -5.33 19.31
C MET A 58 1.04 -3.80 19.32
N LYS A 59 -0.16 -3.23 19.49
CA LYS A 59 -0.35 -1.78 19.58
C LYS A 59 0.46 -1.18 20.71
N SER A 60 0.44 -1.76 21.91
CA SER A 60 1.23 -1.26 23.05
C SER A 60 2.73 -1.17 22.71
N VAL A 61 3.32 -2.24 22.17
CA VAL A 61 4.73 -2.31 21.77
C VAL A 61 5.06 -1.28 20.67
N MET A 62 4.12 -1.03 19.76
CA MET A 62 4.28 -0.06 18.68
C MET A 62 4.06 1.39 19.13
N THR A 63 3.37 1.64 20.25
CA THR A 63 3.03 2.98 20.75
C THR A 63 3.89 3.49 21.90
N GLU A 64 4.60 2.63 22.63
CA GLU A 64 5.44 3.09 23.73
C GLU A 64 6.55 4.05 23.22
N GLN A 65 6.57 5.28 23.73
CA GLN A 65 7.61 6.27 23.47
C GLN A 65 8.53 6.35 24.69
N ASP A 66 9.82 6.06 24.50
CA ASP A 66 10.89 6.31 25.47
C ASP A 66 12.03 7.05 24.77
N ASP A 67 12.83 7.80 25.53
CA ASP A 67 13.88 8.72 25.05
C ASP A 67 15.00 8.07 24.20
N THR A 68 15.00 6.74 24.05
CA THR A 68 15.95 5.98 23.20
C THR A 68 15.33 5.66 21.83
N SER A 69 14.85 6.69 21.13
CA SER A 69 13.94 6.57 19.97
C SER A 69 14.45 5.70 18.81
N LYS A 70 15.73 5.77 18.47
CA LYS A 70 16.26 5.17 17.23
C LYS A 70 16.37 3.64 17.26
N LEU A 71 16.89 3.09 18.36
CA LEU A 71 16.98 1.63 18.54
C LEU A 71 15.60 0.99 18.61
N ARG A 72 14.59 1.71 19.12
CA ARG A 72 13.21 1.24 19.19
C ARG A 72 12.54 1.21 17.82
N THR A 73 12.70 2.23 16.97
CA THR A 73 12.15 2.21 15.59
C THR A 73 12.70 1.03 14.77
N GLU A 74 14.00 0.73 14.92
CA GLU A 74 14.62 -0.44 14.26
C GLU A 74 14.03 -1.77 14.76
N VAL A 75 13.82 -1.91 16.08
CA VAL A 75 13.18 -3.09 16.67
C VAL A 75 11.73 -3.25 16.22
N GLN A 76 10.94 -2.17 16.24
CA GLN A 76 9.55 -2.18 15.79
C GLN A 76 9.45 -2.57 14.32
N TYR A 77 10.36 -2.07 13.48
CA TYR A 77 10.45 -2.47 12.09
C TYR A 77 10.80 -3.96 11.94
N LEU A 78 11.79 -4.47 12.67
CA LEU A 78 12.15 -5.90 12.65
C LEU A 78 10.99 -6.79 13.11
N LEU A 79 10.23 -6.35 14.11
CA LEU A 79 9.01 -7.03 14.54
C LEU A 79 7.98 -7.07 13.40
N LEU A 80 7.73 -5.94 12.73
CA LEU A 80 6.81 -5.89 11.59
C LEU A 80 7.29 -6.73 10.40
N GLN A 81 8.60 -6.83 10.16
CA GLN A 81 9.16 -7.74 9.16
C GLN A 81 8.87 -9.21 9.50
N TYR A 82 9.09 -9.58 10.76
CA TYR A 82 8.78 -10.93 11.22
C TYR A 82 7.28 -11.23 11.08
N VAL A 83 6.42 -10.30 11.50
CA VAL A 83 4.97 -10.43 11.34
C VAL A 83 4.62 -10.61 9.86
N LEU A 84 5.12 -9.75 8.98
CA LEU A 84 4.87 -9.85 7.53
C LEU A 84 5.23 -11.25 7.00
N GLN A 85 6.41 -11.76 7.34
CA GLN A 85 6.85 -13.08 6.88
C GLN A 85 5.86 -14.18 7.31
N VAL A 86 5.46 -14.19 8.59
CA VAL A 86 4.48 -15.15 9.08
C VAL A 86 3.12 -15.03 8.38
N LEU A 87 2.66 -13.80 8.10
CA LEU A 87 1.41 -13.58 7.40
C LEU A 87 1.45 -14.05 5.95
N GLU A 88 2.55 -13.82 5.23
CA GLU A 88 2.72 -14.31 3.86
C GLU A 88 2.74 -15.82 3.79
N ASP A 89 3.52 -16.46 4.68
CA ASP A 89 3.66 -17.90 4.72
C ASP A 89 2.31 -18.58 5.02
N ASP A 90 1.58 -18.10 6.03
CA ASP A 90 0.22 -18.57 6.34
C ASP A 90 -0.76 -18.26 5.20
N PHE A 91 -0.72 -17.05 4.63
CA PHE A 91 -1.60 -16.67 3.52
C PHE A 91 -1.40 -17.60 2.32
N HIS A 92 -0.17 -17.82 1.88
CA HIS A 92 0.12 -18.68 0.73
C HIS A 92 -0.25 -20.13 1.00
N PHE A 93 -0.02 -20.63 2.22
CA PHE A 93 -0.44 -21.97 2.62
C PHE A 93 -1.97 -22.12 2.57
N LYS A 94 -2.71 -21.19 3.19
CA LYS A 94 -4.18 -21.21 3.25
C LYS A 94 -4.84 -20.87 1.92
N LEU A 95 -4.16 -20.11 1.05
CA LEU A 95 -4.62 -19.82 -0.31
C LEU A 95 -4.66 -21.11 -1.14
N ARG A 96 -3.59 -21.91 -1.11
CA ARG A 96 -3.50 -23.19 -1.83
C ARG A 96 -4.58 -24.18 -1.35
N SER A 97 -4.89 -24.19 -0.06
CA SER A 97 -5.93 -25.04 0.51
C SER A 97 -7.34 -24.44 0.45
N GLN A 98 -7.53 -23.27 -0.18
CA GLN A 98 -8.79 -22.52 -0.26
C GLN A 98 -9.40 -22.10 1.10
N CYS A 99 -8.61 -22.14 2.18
CA CYS A 99 -9.03 -21.87 3.55
C CYS A 99 -8.59 -20.50 4.07
N LEU A 100 -8.50 -19.46 3.22
CA LEU A 100 -8.13 -18.10 3.64
C LEU A 100 -8.96 -17.56 4.82
N HIS A 101 -10.21 -18.01 4.97
CA HIS A 101 -11.06 -17.64 6.10
C HIS A 101 -10.51 -18.05 7.47
N GLN A 102 -9.57 -18.99 7.51
CA GLN A 102 -8.88 -19.49 8.71
C GLN A 102 -7.45 -18.95 8.84
N SER A 103 -7.02 -18.07 7.92
CA SER A 103 -5.67 -17.51 7.93
C SER A 103 -5.52 -16.49 9.07
N VAL A 104 -4.33 -16.45 9.64
CA VAL A 104 -3.85 -15.35 10.49
C VAL A 104 -3.89 -14.04 9.70
N ALA A 105 -3.49 -14.07 8.43
CA ALA A 105 -3.55 -12.90 7.54
C ALA A 105 -4.95 -12.29 7.51
N LYS A 106 -6.01 -13.09 7.42
CA LYS A 106 -7.39 -12.57 7.52
C LYS A 106 -7.69 -11.98 8.89
N LYS A 107 -7.29 -12.65 9.97
CA LYS A 107 -7.55 -12.16 11.33
C LYS A 107 -6.90 -10.78 11.58
N MET A 108 -5.73 -10.53 10.99
CA MET A 108 -4.95 -9.31 11.19
C MET A 108 -5.18 -8.21 10.14
N LEU A 109 -5.51 -8.58 8.90
CA LEU A 109 -5.53 -7.68 7.75
C LEU A 109 -6.90 -7.62 7.04
N SER A 110 -7.96 -8.17 7.65
CA SER A 110 -9.30 -8.04 7.08
C SER A 110 -9.74 -6.58 7.05
N CYS A 111 -10.41 -6.19 5.98
CA CYS A 111 -10.96 -4.85 5.78
C CYS A 111 -12.40 -4.71 6.32
N GLY A 112 -12.89 -5.68 7.11
CA GLY A 112 -14.17 -5.58 7.80
C GLY A 112 -14.21 -4.42 8.79
N ASN A 113 -15.42 -3.97 9.15
CA ASN A 113 -15.62 -2.80 10.02
C ASN A 113 -14.91 -2.94 11.40
N GLU A 114 -14.78 -4.15 11.93
CA GLU A 114 -14.14 -4.40 13.23
C GLU A 114 -12.60 -4.44 13.14
N THR A 115 -12.05 -4.77 11.98
CA THR A 115 -10.61 -5.05 11.80
C THR A 115 -9.89 -3.99 10.97
N ILE A 116 -10.61 -3.10 10.27
CA ILE A 116 -10.00 -2.03 9.47
C ILE A 116 -9.08 -1.11 10.30
N GLY A 117 -9.36 -0.96 11.59
CA GLY A 117 -8.48 -0.24 12.51
C GLY A 117 -7.07 -0.84 12.60
N GLN A 118 -6.93 -2.17 12.45
CA GLN A 118 -5.64 -2.86 12.48
C GLN A 118 -4.81 -2.54 11.22
N VAL A 119 -5.47 -2.50 10.06
CA VAL A 119 -4.84 -2.10 8.79
C VAL A 119 -4.39 -0.64 8.85
N LYS A 120 -5.23 0.24 9.40
CA LYS A 120 -4.91 1.65 9.64
C LYS A 120 -3.67 1.82 10.53
N ASP A 121 -3.63 1.10 11.64
CA ASP A 121 -2.50 1.12 12.58
C ASP A 121 -1.19 0.71 11.86
N ILE A 122 -1.20 -0.37 11.07
CA ILE A 122 -0.04 -0.82 10.27
C ILE A 122 0.42 0.23 9.26
N ILE A 123 -0.52 0.82 8.52
CA ILE A 123 -0.24 1.90 7.57
C ILE A 123 0.44 3.05 8.32
N SER A 124 -0.11 3.48 9.45
CA SER A 124 0.44 4.55 10.26
C SER A 124 1.85 4.23 10.75
N TRP A 125 2.08 3.05 11.33
CA TRP A 125 3.39 2.66 11.87
C TRP A 125 4.48 2.62 10.78
N LEU A 126 4.22 1.97 9.64
CA LEU A 126 5.21 1.85 8.57
C LEU A 126 5.46 3.18 7.85
N MET A 127 4.43 3.98 7.63
CA MET A 127 4.59 5.29 6.99
C MET A 127 5.34 6.28 7.90
N ASN A 128 5.07 6.27 9.21
CA ASN A 128 5.83 7.08 10.17
C ASN A 128 7.30 6.63 10.24
N ALA A 129 7.57 5.32 10.28
CA ALA A 129 8.94 4.80 10.24
C ALA A 129 9.67 5.19 8.94
N ALA A 130 8.99 5.15 7.79
CA ALA A 130 9.56 5.61 6.51
C ALA A 130 9.89 7.11 6.55
N LYS A 131 9.00 7.93 7.12
CA LYS A 131 9.20 9.38 7.30
C LYS A 131 10.40 9.70 8.18
N GLU A 132 10.52 9.04 9.33
CA GLU A 132 11.66 9.19 10.23
C GLU A 132 12.96 8.80 9.54
N SER A 133 12.96 7.70 8.78
CA SER A 133 14.13 7.26 8.02
C SER A 133 14.59 8.28 6.97
N VAL A 134 13.67 9.01 6.33
CA VAL A 134 14.00 10.08 5.36
C VAL A 134 14.52 11.33 6.07
N ASN A 135 13.98 11.69 7.24
CA ASN A 135 14.49 12.84 7.98
C ASN A 135 15.94 12.59 8.47
N LEU A 136 16.22 11.40 8.96
CA LEU A 136 17.56 10.99 9.42
C LEU A 136 18.61 10.85 8.30
N SER A 137 18.20 10.81 7.03
CA SER A 137 19.14 10.80 5.90
C SER A 137 19.67 12.19 5.55
N LYS A 138 18.99 13.26 5.97
CA LYS A 138 19.43 14.64 5.73
C LYS A 138 20.56 15.10 6.66
N ASP A 139 20.70 14.47 7.83
CA ASP A 139 21.64 14.91 8.87
C ASP A 139 23.02 14.21 8.85
N VAL A 140 23.25 13.19 8.01
CA VAL A 140 24.54 12.45 8.00
C VAL A 140 24.95 11.98 6.60
N GLU A 141 26.16 12.36 6.19
CA GLU A 141 26.81 12.18 4.89
C GLU A 141 27.35 10.74 4.64
N TYR A 142 26.50 9.71 4.73
CA TYR A 142 26.91 8.32 4.39
C TYR A 142 25.89 7.59 3.48
N PRO A 143 26.34 6.86 2.43
CA PRO A 143 25.50 6.44 1.29
C PRO A 143 24.65 5.17 1.49
N LYS A 144 24.51 4.62 2.71
CA LYS A 144 23.79 3.34 2.96
C LYS A 144 22.32 3.49 3.40
N LYS A 145 21.74 4.70 3.39
CA LYS A 145 20.43 4.98 4.01
C LYS A 145 19.23 5.06 3.05
N GLU A 146 19.45 5.25 1.75
CA GLU A 146 18.35 5.30 0.77
C GLU A 146 17.58 3.98 0.68
N ASP A 147 18.23 2.86 1.01
CA ASP A 147 17.62 1.53 1.06
C ASP A 147 16.60 1.35 2.18
N ASN A 148 16.70 2.11 3.28
CA ASN A 148 15.94 1.79 4.50
C ASN A 148 14.46 2.20 4.40
N TYR A 149 14.17 3.44 4.02
CA TYR A 149 12.78 3.87 3.82
C TYR A 149 12.14 3.13 2.65
N LEU A 150 12.92 2.78 1.61
CA LEU A 150 12.46 1.95 0.51
C LEU A 150 12.03 0.57 1.01
N LYS A 151 12.86 -0.13 1.80
CA LYS A 151 12.51 -1.43 2.41
C LYS A 151 11.25 -1.33 3.27
N ILE A 152 11.09 -0.26 4.05
CA ILE A 152 9.89 -0.03 4.85
C ILE A 152 8.64 0.10 3.96
N VAL A 153 8.71 0.91 2.90
CA VAL A 153 7.60 1.09 1.95
C VAL A 153 7.27 -0.21 1.21
N LEU A 154 8.26 -0.98 0.77
CA LEU A 154 8.05 -2.28 0.12
C LEU A 154 7.38 -3.30 1.08
N SER A 155 7.71 -3.21 2.37
CA SER A 155 7.10 -4.08 3.39
C SER A 155 5.62 -3.75 3.59
N LEU A 156 5.29 -2.46 3.63
CA LEU A 156 3.90 -2.00 3.66
C LEU A 156 3.15 -2.55 2.44
N GLN A 157 3.72 -2.50 1.25
CA GLN A 157 3.07 -2.96 0.03
C GLN A 157 2.76 -4.44 0.02
N ARG A 158 3.66 -5.26 0.56
CA ARG A 158 3.43 -6.69 0.76
C ARG A 158 2.27 -6.92 1.73
N MET A 159 2.22 -6.20 2.86
CA MET A 159 1.07 -6.28 3.79
C MET A 159 -0.25 -5.84 3.14
N LEU A 160 -0.25 -4.74 2.37
CA LEU A 160 -1.44 -4.26 1.66
C LEU A 160 -1.93 -5.27 0.60
N THR A 161 -1.01 -5.95 -0.06
CA THR A 161 -1.34 -7.02 -1.03
C THR A 161 -2.06 -8.18 -0.36
N LEU A 162 -1.62 -8.59 0.84
CA LEU A 162 -2.35 -9.58 1.63
C LEU A 162 -3.74 -9.04 2.03
N ALA A 163 -3.80 -7.83 2.57
CA ALA A 163 -5.04 -7.19 3.04
C ALA A 163 -6.10 -7.10 1.93
N LEU A 164 -5.70 -6.88 0.68
CA LEU A 164 -6.61 -6.85 -0.47
C LEU A 164 -7.29 -8.19 -0.78
N GLU A 165 -6.63 -9.31 -0.50
CA GLU A 165 -7.07 -10.63 -0.95
C GLU A 165 -7.69 -11.50 0.14
N VAL A 166 -7.35 -11.25 1.41
CA VAL A 166 -7.79 -12.09 2.56
C VAL A 166 -9.31 -12.20 2.73
N ASP A 167 -10.07 -11.20 2.28
CA ASP A 167 -11.54 -11.21 2.34
C ASP A 167 -12.20 -11.76 1.08
N LYS A 168 -11.42 -12.07 0.04
CA LYS A 168 -11.93 -12.45 -1.29
C LYS A 168 -12.90 -11.39 -1.86
N ASN A 169 -12.65 -10.12 -1.58
CA ASN A 169 -13.39 -8.98 -2.13
C ASN A 169 -12.45 -7.81 -2.40
N PRO A 170 -11.60 -7.90 -3.44
CA PRO A 170 -10.54 -6.93 -3.66
C PRO A 170 -11.07 -5.53 -3.98
N THR A 171 -12.27 -5.40 -4.57
CA THR A 171 -12.90 -4.09 -4.82
C THR A 171 -13.29 -3.38 -3.52
N TYR A 172 -13.97 -4.07 -2.61
CA TYR A 172 -14.30 -3.50 -1.30
C TYR A 172 -13.04 -3.19 -0.50
N ASN A 173 -12.09 -4.12 -0.48
CA ASN A 173 -10.85 -3.96 0.28
C ASN A 173 -10.02 -2.79 -0.28
N SER A 174 -9.93 -2.63 -1.61
CA SER A 174 -9.19 -1.52 -2.21
C SER A 174 -9.77 -0.17 -1.84
N GLU A 175 -11.10 -0.04 -1.81
CA GLU A 175 -11.80 1.19 -1.41
C GLU A 175 -11.52 1.54 0.05
N LYS A 176 -11.61 0.56 0.96
CA LYS A 176 -11.33 0.77 2.40
C LYS A 176 -9.87 1.13 2.65
N ILE A 177 -8.96 0.35 2.08
CA ILE A 177 -7.53 0.57 2.27
C ILE A 177 -7.10 1.90 1.66
N SER A 178 -7.64 2.29 0.51
CA SER A 178 -7.29 3.57 -0.10
C SER A 178 -7.64 4.73 0.82
N VAL A 179 -8.79 4.69 1.50
CA VAL A 179 -9.23 5.77 2.41
C VAL A 179 -8.24 5.95 3.55
N GLU A 180 -7.78 4.84 4.15
CA GLU A 180 -6.78 4.89 5.22
C GLU A 180 -5.41 5.38 4.71
N LEU A 181 -4.98 4.94 3.51
CA LEU A 181 -3.75 5.44 2.88
C LEU A 181 -3.83 6.93 2.56
N PHE A 182 -4.96 7.40 2.04
CA PHE A 182 -5.18 8.82 1.74
C PHE A 182 -5.16 9.67 3.00
N SER A 183 -5.86 9.24 4.05
CA SER A 183 -5.81 9.89 5.36
C SER A 183 -4.37 9.97 5.89
N CYS A 184 -3.61 8.87 5.81
CA CYS A 184 -2.21 8.85 6.21
C CYS A 184 -1.36 9.83 5.38
N LEU A 185 -1.46 9.79 4.05
CA LEU A 185 -0.71 10.68 3.16
C LEU A 185 -1.02 12.17 3.42
N ASN A 186 -2.27 12.52 3.73
CA ASN A 186 -2.66 13.89 4.08
C ASN A 186 -1.98 14.39 5.35
N THR A 187 -1.74 13.51 6.34
CA THR A 187 -0.96 13.87 7.54
C THR A 187 0.53 14.06 7.26
N MET A 188 1.02 13.58 6.11
CA MET A 188 2.43 13.61 5.68
C MET A 188 2.73 14.70 4.65
N HIS A 189 1.96 15.80 4.64
CA HIS A 189 1.96 16.88 3.66
C HIS A 189 3.33 17.44 3.20
N SER A 190 4.42 17.26 3.97
CA SER A 190 5.77 17.74 3.63
C SER A 190 6.69 16.72 2.95
N CYS A 191 6.19 15.53 2.57
CA CYS A 191 7.02 14.43 2.06
C CYS A 191 6.58 13.92 0.67
N ARG A 192 6.61 14.79 -0.36
CA ARG A 192 6.36 14.40 -1.77
C ARG A 192 7.12 13.15 -2.19
N GLN A 193 8.40 13.04 -1.80
CA GLN A 193 9.24 11.89 -2.13
C GLN A 193 8.65 10.56 -1.64
N ILE A 194 8.17 10.49 -0.40
CA ILE A 194 7.58 9.27 0.17
C ILE A 194 6.24 8.97 -0.51
N ARG A 195 5.42 9.99 -0.74
CA ARG A 195 4.13 9.85 -1.42
C ARG A 195 4.30 9.29 -2.84
N LEU A 196 5.20 9.87 -3.63
CA LEU A 196 5.50 9.35 -4.98
C LEU A 196 6.18 7.98 -4.94
N LEU A 197 7.07 7.74 -3.97
CA LEU A 197 7.69 6.43 -3.81
C LEU A 197 6.64 5.35 -3.57
N LEU A 198 5.75 5.56 -2.59
CA LEU A 198 4.66 4.66 -2.27
C LEU A 198 3.81 4.37 -3.51
N LEU A 199 3.38 5.42 -4.24
CA LEU A 199 2.55 5.26 -5.43
C LEU A 199 3.27 4.47 -6.53
N ARG A 200 4.54 4.77 -6.79
CA ARG A 200 5.33 4.09 -7.84
C ARG A 200 5.54 2.61 -7.53
N THR A 201 5.78 2.29 -6.26
CA THR A 201 6.09 0.92 -5.82
C THR A 201 4.85 0.10 -5.47
N LEU A 202 3.65 0.71 -5.35
CA LEU A 202 2.44 0.00 -4.91
C LEU A 202 2.05 -1.16 -5.85
N ASP A 203 2.25 -2.41 -5.42
CA ASP A 203 2.07 -3.58 -6.29
C ASP A 203 0.65 -3.72 -6.83
N SER A 204 -0.36 -3.52 -5.99
CA SER A 204 -1.76 -3.60 -6.42
C SER A 204 -2.18 -2.39 -7.25
N LYS A 205 -2.37 -2.61 -8.55
CA LYS A 205 -2.88 -1.59 -9.47
C LYS A 205 -4.32 -1.17 -9.15
N LEU A 206 -5.14 -2.09 -8.65
CA LEU A 206 -6.50 -1.77 -8.22
C LEU A 206 -6.48 -0.76 -7.06
N LEU A 207 -5.65 -1.03 -6.04
CA LEU A 207 -5.50 -0.10 -4.92
C LEU A 207 -4.86 1.22 -5.36
N ARG A 208 -3.91 1.17 -6.30
CA ARG A 208 -3.30 2.36 -6.88
C ARG A 208 -4.34 3.23 -7.59
N CYS A 209 -5.25 2.64 -8.36
CA CYS A 209 -6.36 3.35 -9.00
C CYS A 209 -7.25 4.06 -7.97
N GLU A 210 -7.70 3.35 -6.93
CA GLU A 210 -8.58 3.93 -5.91
C GLU A 210 -7.90 5.05 -5.12
N LEU A 211 -6.61 4.88 -4.78
CA LEU A 211 -5.83 5.91 -4.10
C LEU A 211 -5.59 7.15 -4.99
N LEU A 212 -5.20 6.95 -6.25
CA LEU A 212 -4.98 8.04 -7.20
C LEU A 212 -6.27 8.82 -7.48
N LYS A 213 -7.41 8.13 -7.57
CA LYS A 213 -8.73 8.77 -7.71
C LYS A 213 -8.98 9.80 -6.60
N MET A 214 -8.75 9.41 -5.35
CA MET A 214 -8.95 10.34 -4.21
C MET A 214 -7.89 11.44 -4.14
N LEU A 215 -6.65 11.17 -4.56
CA LEU A 215 -5.61 12.21 -4.64
C LEU A 215 -5.93 13.27 -5.71
N LEU A 216 -6.62 12.88 -6.79
CA LEU A 216 -7.02 13.78 -7.88
C LEU A 216 -8.34 14.49 -7.59
N ASP A 217 -9.28 13.82 -6.93
CA ASP A 217 -10.57 14.34 -6.51
C ASP A 217 -11.16 13.47 -5.37
N GLU A 218 -11.04 13.97 -4.14
CA GLU A 218 -11.55 13.30 -2.93
C GLU A 218 -13.07 13.11 -2.97
N THR A 219 -13.80 13.96 -3.71
CA THR A 219 -15.26 13.91 -3.78
C THR A 219 -15.77 12.97 -4.86
N CYS A 220 -14.89 12.41 -5.69
CA CYS A 220 -15.27 11.58 -6.81
C CYS A 220 -15.81 10.21 -6.38
N SER A 221 -17.11 10.00 -6.57
CA SER A 221 -17.79 8.72 -6.33
C SER A 221 -17.83 7.80 -7.56
N GLN A 222 -17.40 8.29 -8.72
CA GLN A 222 -17.46 7.54 -9.97
C GLN A 222 -16.38 6.44 -10.01
N PRO A 223 -16.65 5.28 -10.64
CA PRO A 223 -15.62 4.28 -10.86
C PRO A 223 -14.60 4.79 -11.88
N VAL A 224 -13.35 4.34 -11.76
CA VAL A 224 -12.31 4.69 -12.73
C VAL A 224 -12.66 4.16 -14.12
N SER A 225 -12.57 5.04 -15.13
CA SER A 225 -12.84 4.80 -16.55
C SER A 225 -11.99 5.73 -17.43
N LEU A 226 -11.96 5.51 -18.75
CA LEU A 226 -11.29 6.42 -19.67
C LEU A 226 -11.94 7.81 -19.70
N ASN A 227 -13.27 7.91 -19.62
CA ASN A 227 -13.95 9.20 -19.50
C ASN A 227 -13.48 9.97 -18.27
N LEU A 228 -13.35 9.30 -17.12
CA LEU A 228 -12.88 9.94 -15.89
C LEU A 228 -11.42 10.39 -15.99
N LEU A 229 -10.56 9.60 -16.64
CA LEU A 229 -9.18 9.99 -16.94
C LEU A 229 -9.11 11.26 -17.80
N LEU A 230 -9.93 11.34 -18.86
CA LEU A 230 -10.02 12.53 -19.71
C LEU A 230 -10.58 13.73 -18.94
N TYR A 231 -11.56 13.50 -18.05
CA TYR A 231 -12.05 14.53 -17.14
C TYR A 231 -10.91 15.09 -16.29
N TYR A 232 -10.12 14.25 -15.62
CA TYR A 232 -9.01 14.72 -14.78
C TYR A 232 -7.93 15.46 -15.58
N LEU A 233 -7.59 15.00 -16.80
CA LEU A 233 -6.72 15.76 -17.71
C LEU A 233 -7.25 17.17 -18.00
N LYS A 234 -8.56 17.31 -18.19
CA LYS A 234 -9.22 18.59 -18.50
C LYS A 234 -9.38 19.50 -17.29
N SER A 235 -9.64 18.97 -16.10
CA SER A 235 -10.13 19.77 -14.97
C SER A 235 -9.30 19.69 -13.69
N SER A 236 -8.61 18.57 -13.41
CA SER A 236 -7.90 18.39 -12.15
C SER A 236 -6.72 19.33 -12.01
N THR A 237 -6.45 19.73 -10.78
CA THR A 237 -5.29 20.54 -10.39
C THR A 237 -4.81 20.06 -9.02
N LEU A 238 -3.52 20.23 -8.75
CA LEU A 238 -2.95 19.90 -7.44
C LEU A 238 -2.64 21.18 -6.67
N ALA A 239 -2.75 21.09 -5.34
CA ALA A 239 -2.24 22.14 -4.47
C ALA A 239 -0.72 22.24 -4.63
N SER A 240 -0.20 23.47 -4.61
CA SER A 240 1.25 23.70 -4.63
C SER A 240 1.90 23.12 -3.36
N ASP A 241 3.02 22.44 -3.51
CA ASP A 241 3.78 21.92 -2.36
C ASP A 241 4.71 23.04 -1.83
N PRO A 242 4.80 23.25 -0.51
CA PRO A 242 5.74 24.23 0.06
C PRO A 242 7.20 24.02 -0.36
N SER A 243 7.59 22.79 -0.75
CA SER A 243 8.92 22.45 -1.25
C SER A 243 9.17 22.81 -2.72
N ASP A 244 8.17 23.31 -3.45
CA ASP A 244 8.29 23.70 -4.86
C ASP A 244 9.09 25.00 -5.07
N GLY A 245 9.23 25.83 -4.04
CA GLY A 245 9.87 27.14 -4.18
C GLY A 245 9.19 27.98 -5.27
N ALA A 246 9.98 28.47 -6.24
CA ALA A 246 9.47 29.26 -7.36
C ALA A 246 9.01 28.41 -8.57
N GLU A 247 9.23 27.10 -8.56
CA GLU A 247 9.01 26.23 -9.71
C GLU A 247 7.56 25.75 -9.81
N LYS A 248 6.65 26.66 -10.19
CA LYS A 248 5.21 26.38 -10.33
C LYS A 248 4.89 25.21 -11.26
N TRP A 249 5.77 24.87 -12.20
CA TRP A 249 5.58 23.75 -13.13
C TRP A 249 5.63 22.38 -12.45
N ARG A 250 6.26 22.24 -11.27
CA ARG A 250 6.38 20.96 -10.55
C ARG A 250 5.05 20.33 -10.18
N LYS A 251 4.04 21.14 -9.83
CA LYS A 251 2.69 20.61 -9.55
C LYS A 251 2.05 20.00 -10.80
N TRP A 252 2.35 20.53 -11.98
CA TRP A 252 1.86 20.01 -13.26
C TRP A 252 2.61 18.73 -13.66
N ASP A 253 3.91 18.66 -13.40
CA ASP A 253 4.71 17.43 -13.55
C ASP A 253 4.16 16.32 -12.66
N GLU A 254 3.92 16.64 -11.39
CA GLU A 254 3.32 15.70 -10.45
C GLU A 254 1.94 15.23 -10.93
N LEU A 255 1.06 16.16 -11.32
CA LEU A 255 -0.27 15.82 -11.85
C LEU A 255 -0.17 14.90 -13.05
N LEU A 256 0.73 15.18 -14.00
CA LEU A 256 0.95 14.33 -15.17
C LEU A 256 1.42 12.93 -14.78
N GLN A 257 2.32 12.82 -13.80
CA GLN A 257 2.77 11.52 -13.27
C GLN A 257 1.62 10.75 -12.59
N LEU A 258 0.76 11.41 -11.81
CA LEU A 258 -0.40 10.77 -11.19
C LEU A 258 -1.37 10.23 -12.26
N LEU A 259 -1.66 11.03 -13.28
CA LEU A 259 -2.53 10.66 -14.40
C LEU A 259 -1.95 9.49 -15.20
N TRP A 260 -0.64 9.52 -15.47
CA TRP A 260 0.06 8.42 -16.14
C TRP A 260 -0.05 7.11 -15.34
N MET A 261 0.24 7.16 -14.04
CA MET A 261 0.12 6.00 -13.16
C MET A 261 -1.31 5.48 -13.09
N LEU A 262 -2.31 6.37 -13.06
CA LEU A 262 -3.73 5.99 -13.01
C LEU A 262 -4.12 5.26 -14.29
N MET A 263 -3.72 5.78 -15.44
CA MET A 263 -3.98 5.18 -16.74
C MET A 263 -3.38 3.77 -16.86
N LEU A 264 -2.07 3.61 -16.59
CA LEU A 264 -1.43 2.29 -16.65
C LEU A 264 -2.04 1.29 -15.67
N SER A 265 -2.34 1.76 -14.46
CA SER A 265 -2.95 0.90 -13.43
C SER A 265 -4.37 0.49 -13.83
N TYR A 266 -5.12 1.39 -14.45
CA TYR A 266 -6.48 1.11 -14.90
C TYR A 266 -6.50 0.04 -16.00
N GLU A 267 -5.60 0.14 -16.97
CA GLU A 267 -5.43 -0.86 -18.02
C GLU A 267 -5.14 -2.25 -17.43
N GLU A 268 -4.20 -2.35 -16.49
CA GLU A 268 -3.89 -3.60 -15.80
C GLU A 268 -5.08 -4.13 -14.98
N VAL A 269 -5.88 -3.26 -14.39
CA VAL A 269 -7.10 -3.66 -13.65
C VAL A 269 -8.12 -4.30 -14.58
N VAL A 270 -8.34 -3.72 -15.76
CA VAL A 270 -9.32 -4.21 -16.74
C VAL A 270 -8.82 -5.51 -17.40
N THR A 271 -7.55 -5.54 -17.82
CA THR A 271 -6.96 -6.69 -18.53
C THR A 271 -6.64 -7.86 -17.61
N GLY A 272 -6.20 -7.60 -16.38
CA GLY A 272 -5.83 -8.60 -15.38
C GLY A 272 -6.97 -9.09 -14.48
N HIS A 273 -8.21 -8.63 -14.72
CA HIS A 273 -9.39 -8.96 -13.91
C HIS A 273 -9.19 -8.70 -12.41
N LEU A 274 -8.47 -7.62 -12.04
CA LEU A 274 -8.00 -7.40 -10.66
C LEU A 274 -9.13 -7.14 -9.65
N ARG A 275 -10.33 -6.79 -10.13
CA ARG A 275 -11.55 -6.71 -9.32
C ARG A 275 -12.09 -8.07 -8.87
N CYS A 276 -11.63 -9.17 -9.46
CA CYS A 276 -11.96 -10.52 -9.02
C CYS A 276 -10.93 -11.00 -7.98
N PRO A 277 -11.34 -11.81 -6.99
CA PRO A 277 -10.41 -12.39 -6.01
C PRO A 277 -9.33 -13.23 -6.71
N ILE A 278 -8.11 -13.24 -6.18
CA ILE A 278 -6.98 -13.98 -6.77
C ILE A 278 -7.30 -15.45 -7.07
N THR A 279 -8.14 -16.09 -6.25
CA THR A 279 -8.55 -17.49 -6.44
C THR A 279 -9.45 -17.72 -7.66
N LYS A 280 -10.10 -16.68 -8.20
CA LYS A 280 -11.00 -16.75 -9.35
C LYS A 280 -10.43 -16.09 -10.62
N ARG A 281 -9.31 -15.35 -10.50
CA ARG A 281 -8.72 -14.62 -11.64
C ARG A 281 -8.29 -15.58 -12.76
N PHE A 282 -7.70 -16.71 -12.41
CA PHE A 282 -7.20 -17.71 -13.37
C PHE A 282 -8.32 -18.42 -14.16
N ASP A 283 -9.54 -18.43 -13.64
CA ASP A 283 -10.69 -19.03 -14.31
C ASP A 283 -11.29 -18.08 -15.36
N LYS A 284 -10.99 -16.78 -15.28
CA LYS A 284 -11.44 -15.78 -16.25
C LYS A 284 -10.52 -15.76 -17.46
N ARG A 285 -10.95 -16.45 -18.52
CA ARG A 285 -10.33 -16.37 -19.86
C ARG A 285 -11.02 -15.36 -20.78
N ASP A 286 -12.04 -14.68 -20.26
CA ASP A 286 -12.81 -13.70 -21.02
C ASP A 286 -11.97 -12.48 -21.37
N ALA A 287 -12.28 -11.89 -22.53
CA ALA A 287 -11.68 -10.64 -22.98
C ALA A 287 -11.90 -9.52 -21.92
N PRO A 288 -11.02 -8.50 -21.88
CA PRO A 288 -11.16 -7.37 -20.97
C PRO A 288 -12.53 -6.71 -21.11
N ILE A 289 -13.21 -6.45 -19.99
CA ILE A 289 -14.56 -5.86 -19.99
C ILE A 289 -14.43 -4.34 -19.95
N TRP A 290 -14.39 -3.73 -21.12
CA TRP A 290 -14.51 -2.28 -21.28
C TRP A 290 -15.97 -1.84 -21.14
N THR A 291 -16.21 -0.79 -20.37
CA THR A 291 -17.54 -0.24 -20.15
C THR A 291 -17.91 0.81 -21.20
N GLN A 292 -19.16 1.29 -21.19
CA GLN A 292 -19.55 2.42 -22.06
C GLN A 292 -18.75 3.69 -21.74
N GLU A 293 -18.38 3.88 -20.47
CA GLU A 293 -17.55 5.01 -20.02
C GLU A 293 -16.10 4.93 -20.52
N ASP A 294 -15.71 3.81 -21.13
CA ASP A 294 -14.40 3.63 -21.75
C ASP A 294 -14.43 3.88 -23.25
N ARG A 295 -15.61 4.09 -23.84
CA ARG A 295 -15.77 4.37 -25.27
C ARG A 295 -15.56 5.86 -25.53
N VAL A 296 -14.30 6.23 -25.69
CA VAL A 296 -13.89 7.61 -25.98
C VAL A 296 -13.54 7.80 -27.45
N LYS A 297 -13.67 9.04 -27.93
CA LYS A 297 -13.26 9.43 -29.29
C LYS A 297 -11.85 10.00 -29.26
N CYS A 298 -11.07 9.77 -30.33
CA CYS A 298 -9.74 10.40 -30.46
C CYS A 298 -9.79 11.93 -30.30
N SER A 299 -10.83 12.59 -30.80
CA SER A 299 -11.02 14.03 -30.65
C SER A 299 -11.16 14.48 -29.19
N ALA A 300 -11.81 13.69 -28.34
CA ALA A 300 -11.93 13.99 -26.91
C ALA A 300 -10.58 13.88 -26.19
N VAL A 301 -9.72 12.95 -26.61
CA VAL A 301 -8.35 12.81 -26.10
C VAL A 301 -7.50 14.03 -26.49
N GLN A 302 -7.58 14.48 -27.75
CA GLN A 302 -6.88 15.68 -28.22
C GLN A 302 -7.34 16.93 -27.47
N GLU A 303 -8.65 17.08 -27.28
CA GLU A 303 -9.23 18.20 -26.53
C GLU A 303 -8.75 18.19 -25.08
N ALA A 304 -8.68 17.02 -24.44
CA ALA A 304 -8.18 16.89 -23.07
C ALA A 304 -6.71 17.30 -22.95
N LYS A 305 -5.87 16.88 -23.89
CA LYS A 305 -4.47 17.32 -23.96
C LYS A 305 -4.36 18.83 -24.15
N ALA A 306 -5.10 19.40 -25.10
CA ALA A 306 -5.07 20.83 -25.36
C ALA A 306 -5.52 21.64 -24.13
N ALA A 307 -6.58 21.20 -23.44
CA ALA A 307 -7.03 21.80 -22.20
C ALA A 307 -5.97 21.75 -21.10
N PHE A 308 -5.28 20.61 -20.93
CA PHE A 308 -4.18 20.49 -19.97
C PHE A 308 -3.06 21.49 -20.28
N LEU A 309 -2.60 21.56 -21.53
CA LEU A 309 -1.54 22.46 -21.96
C LEU A 309 -1.92 23.94 -21.77
N SER A 310 -3.14 24.31 -22.13
CA SER A 310 -3.64 25.68 -21.93
C SER A 310 -3.63 26.06 -20.46
N ARG A 311 -4.23 25.24 -19.59
CA ARG A 311 -4.30 25.53 -18.15
C ARG A 311 -2.91 25.62 -17.51
N ALA A 312 -1.99 24.75 -17.91
CA ALA A 312 -0.63 24.78 -17.42
C ALA A 312 0.11 26.05 -17.86
N ALA A 313 -0.03 26.43 -19.14
CA ALA A 313 0.58 27.65 -19.67
C ALA A 313 0.02 28.91 -19.01
N ASP A 314 -1.29 28.96 -18.78
CA ASP A 314 -1.97 30.08 -18.13
C ASP A 314 -1.52 30.27 -16.67
N ASP A 315 -1.30 29.17 -15.94
CA ASP A 315 -0.87 29.19 -14.54
C ASP A 315 0.63 29.48 -14.35
N ILE A 316 1.48 28.95 -15.23
CA ILE A 316 2.94 29.14 -15.18
C ILE A 316 3.36 30.48 -15.83
N GLY A 317 2.59 30.96 -16.82
CA GLY A 317 2.88 32.15 -17.61
C GLY A 317 3.73 31.89 -18.86
N HIS A 318 4.11 30.63 -19.10
CA HIS A 318 4.84 30.18 -20.28
C HIS A 318 4.55 28.70 -20.56
N ALA A 319 5.00 28.19 -21.71
CA ALA A 319 4.83 26.79 -22.08
C ALA A 319 5.55 25.83 -21.11
N LEU A 320 5.00 24.62 -20.96
CA LEU A 320 5.62 23.56 -20.16
C LEU A 320 6.98 23.12 -20.74
N PRO A 321 7.90 22.60 -19.91
CA PRO A 321 9.14 21.97 -20.38
C PRO A 321 8.89 20.91 -21.46
N VAL A 322 9.83 20.77 -22.40
CA VAL A 322 9.69 19.88 -23.56
C VAL A 322 9.50 18.43 -23.12
N GLU A 323 10.23 18.00 -22.09
CA GLU A 323 10.17 16.66 -21.52
C GLU A 323 8.74 16.30 -21.06
N MET A 324 8.03 17.27 -20.47
CA MET A 324 6.64 17.10 -20.05
C MET A 324 5.67 17.06 -21.23
N GLN A 325 5.92 17.86 -22.27
CA GLN A 325 5.11 17.83 -23.49
C GLN A 325 5.26 16.49 -24.23
N ASP A 326 6.46 15.91 -24.20
CA ASP A 326 6.74 14.58 -24.76
C ASP A 326 6.03 13.50 -23.97
N LEU A 327 6.12 13.51 -22.63
CA LEU A 327 5.37 12.62 -21.74
C LEU A 327 3.86 12.72 -21.99
N LEU A 328 3.31 13.93 -22.08
CA LEU A 328 1.88 14.11 -22.37
C LEU A 328 1.50 13.59 -23.77
N SER A 329 2.38 13.72 -24.74
CA SER A 329 2.18 13.19 -26.09
C SER A 329 2.22 11.65 -26.11
N GLN A 330 3.12 11.04 -25.34
CA GLN A 330 3.14 9.58 -25.15
C GLN A 330 1.85 9.09 -24.48
N LEU A 331 1.30 9.86 -23.51
CA LEU A 331 0.09 9.48 -22.77
C LEU A 331 -1.11 9.47 -23.72
N GLN A 332 -1.20 10.53 -24.52
CA GLN A 332 -2.22 10.67 -25.54
C GLN A 332 -2.14 9.55 -26.57
N GLN A 333 -0.94 9.20 -27.04
CA GLN A 333 -0.73 8.09 -27.98
C GLN A 333 -1.19 6.77 -27.36
N HIS A 334 -0.76 6.48 -26.14
CA HIS A 334 -1.14 5.27 -25.41
C HIS A 334 -2.65 5.14 -25.23
N ILE A 335 -3.34 6.22 -24.83
CA ILE A 335 -4.81 6.22 -24.72
C ILE A 335 -5.45 5.98 -26.08
N THR A 336 -4.93 6.60 -27.14
CA THR A 336 -5.50 6.49 -28.50
C THR A 336 -5.36 5.09 -29.08
N ASP A 337 -4.30 4.38 -28.72
CA ASP A 337 -4.03 3.02 -29.17
C ASP A 337 -4.87 1.96 -28.42
N MET A 338 -5.61 2.35 -27.38
CA MET A 338 -6.46 1.41 -26.63
C MET A 338 -7.64 0.90 -27.47
N PRO A 339 -8.01 -0.40 -27.36
CA PRO A 339 -9.07 -1.01 -28.17
C PRO A 339 -10.46 -0.36 -28.02
N SER A 340 -10.71 0.33 -26.90
CA SER A 340 -11.98 0.99 -26.61
C SER A 340 -12.13 2.37 -27.27
N VAL A 341 -11.04 2.92 -27.83
CA VAL A 341 -11.04 4.23 -28.48
C VAL A 341 -11.44 4.11 -29.94
N THR A 342 -12.39 4.95 -30.35
CA THR A 342 -12.91 4.93 -31.72
C THR A 342 -12.25 6.01 -32.58
N SER A 343 -11.68 5.60 -33.70
CA SER A 343 -11.19 6.48 -34.76
C SER A 343 -12.36 6.96 -35.62
N SER A 344 -13.24 7.79 -35.06
CA SER A 344 -14.21 8.52 -35.90
C SER A 344 -13.55 9.77 -36.44
N HIS A 345 -13.24 9.76 -37.74
CA HIS A 345 -13.01 10.97 -38.55
C HIS A 345 -14.17 11.94 -38.45
#